data_AF-F2JIX7-F1
#
_entry.id   AF-F2JIX7-F1
#
_cell.length_a   1.000
_cell.length_b   1.000
_cell.length_c   1.000
_cell.angle_alpha   90.00
_cell.angle_beta   90.00
_cell.angle_gamma   90.00
#
_symmetry.space_group_name_H-M   'P 1'
#
loop_
_entity.id
_entity.type
_entity.pdbx_description
1 polymer ?
#
loop_
_entity_poly.entity_id
_entity_poly.type
_entity_poly.pdbx_seq_one_letter_code
_entity_poly.pdbx_strand_id
1 'polypeptide(L)'
;MTKREKIKIANCLVRAIKTKEAVNKETHSFLANWIYSGEDGRRAEWLEVWEMVLEKYIPEETPALFRATDYINDGKIESYTGRMYAAERFLKNCGEEGKLLICDTENYYGVRFYPLTQLLRNELEIEDSLFNKGFMVQYIGEDEYIMRTDVECCSVYKRIG
;
A
#
# COMPACT_ATOMS: atom_id res chain seq x y z
N MET A 1 17.83 9.91 -2.66
CA MET A 1 17.08 10.75 -1.69
C MET A 1 17.84 10.90 -0.39
N THR A 2 18.00 12.14 0.08
CA THR A 2 18.56 12.46 1.40
C THR A 2 17.59 12.09 2.52
N LYS A 3 18.10 11.91 3.75
CA LYS A 3 17.25 11.64 4.93
C LYS A 3 16.18 12.72 5.15
N ARG A 4 16.52 13.99 4.89
CA ARG A 4 15.59 15.13 5.02
C ARG A 4 14.45 15.04 4.01
N GLU A 5 14.73 14.64 2.78
CA GLU A 5 13.71 14.43 1.74
C GLU A 5 12.77 13.29 2.11
N LYS A 6 13.32 12.15 2.57
CA LYS A 6 12.53 10.99 3.04
C LYS A 6 11.55 11.39 4.14
N ILE A 7 12.03 12.13 5.14
CA ILE A 7 11.19 12.62 6.26
C ILE A 7 10.09 13.56 5.76
N LYS A 8 10.40 14.47 4.83
CA LYS A 8 9.40 15.39 4.26
C LYS A 8 8.28 14.63 3.53
N ILE A 9 8.65 13.65 2.70
CA ILE A 9 7.70 12.82 1.95
C ILE A 9 6.83 12.02 2.93
N ALA A 10 7.44 11.33 3.88
CA ALA A 10 6.70 10.54 4.88
C ALA A 10 5.71 11.40 5.68
N ASN A 11 6.14 12.58 6.15
CA ASN A 11 5.25 13.49 6.88
C ASN A 11 4.11 14.02 5.98
N CYS A 12 4.40 14.29 4.70
CA CYS A 12 3.39 14.74 3.75
C CYS A 12 2.31 13.67 3.54
N LEU A 13 2.70 12.40 3.37
CA LEU A 13 1.79 11.27 3.23
C LEU A 13 0.88 11.09 4.45
N VAL A 14 1.45 11.13 5.67
CA VAL A 14 0.65 11.02 6.90
C VAL A 14 -0.31 12.19 7.04
N ARG A 15 0.14 13.42 6.77
CA ARG A 15 -0.71 14.61 6.80
C ARG A 15 -1.84 14.54 5.78
N ALA A 16 -1.56 14.12 4.54
CA ALA A 16 -2.52 14.11 3.44
C ALA A 16 -3.76 13.25 3.74
N ILE A 17 -3.60 12.10 4.41
CA ILE A 17 -4.74 11.30 4.83
C ILE A 17 -5.51 11.98 5.97
N LYS A 18 -4.80 12.44 7.01
CA LYS A 18 -5.43 13.02 8.22
C LYS A 18 -6.18 14.32 7.96
N THR A 19 -5.67 15.13 7.03
CA THR A 19 -6.19 16.49 6.78
C THR A 19 -6.92 16.61 5.45
N LYS A 20 -6.85 15.58 4.59
CA LYS A 20 -7.33 15.60 3.21
C LYS A 20 -6.71 16.72 2.35
N GLU A 21 -5.55 17.22 2.73
CA GLU A 21 -4.78 18.19 1.94
C GLU A 21 -3.95 17.50 0.85
N ALA A 22 -3.82 18.17 -0.29
CA ALA A 22 -3.02 17.68 -1.41
C ALA A 22 -1.57 17.43 -1.02
N VAL A 23 -0.99 16.39 -1.62
CA VAL A 23 0.44 16.11 -1.53
C VAL A 23 1.25 17.16 -2.30
N ASN A 24 2.46 17.45 -1.83
CA ASN A 24 3.38 18.32 -2.56
C ASN A 24 3.99 17.60 -3.78
N LYS A 25 4.67 18.36 -4.63
CA LYS A 25 5.29 17.86 -5.88
C LYS A 25 6.25 16.70 -5.65
N GLU A 26 7.09 16.77 -4.61
CA GLU A 26 8.04 15.72 -4.28
C GLU A 26 7.34 14.42 -3.88
N THR A 27 6.27 14.51 -3.11
CA THR A 27 5.48 13.36 -2.66
C THR A 27 4.64 12.78 -3.81
N HIS A 28 4.08 13.62 -4.66
CA HIS A 28 3.45 13.18 -5.91
C HIS A 28 4.43 12.39 -6.78
N SER A 29 5.64 12.91 -7.03
CA SER A 29 6.66 12.21 -7.81
C SER A 29 7.08 10.89 -7.16
N PHE A 30 7.18 10.85 -5.83
CA PHE A 30 7.43 9.60 -5.10
C PHE A 30 6.32 8.57 -5.32
N LEU A 31 5.05 8.96 -5.15
CA LEU A 31 3.90 8.07 -5.32
C LEU A 31 3.73 7.60 -6.77
N ALA A 32 3.87 8.50 -7.74
CA ALA A 32 3.82 8.13 -9.15
C ALA A 32 4.91 7.09 -9.47
N ASN A 33 6.14 7.32 -9.02
CA ASN A 33 7.20 6.33 -9.20
C ASN A 33 6.91 5.01 -8.50
N TRP A 34 6.36 5.03 -7.28
CA TRP A 34 5.96 3.82 -6.58
C TRP A 34 4.91 3.02 -7.36
N ILE A 35 3.86 3.69 -7.84
CA ILE A 35 2.73 3.06 -8.54
C ILE A 35 3.16 2.53 -9.91
N TYR A 36 3.99 3.27 -10.65
CA TYR A 36 4.43 2.85 -11.99
C TYR A 36 5.61 1.86 -11.96
N SER A 37 6.23 1.62 -10.80
CA SER A 37 7.31 0.65 -10.69
C SER A 37 6.78 -0.72 -10.28
N GLY A 38 7.08 -1.75 -11.05
CA GLY A 38 6.90 -3.14 -10.62
C GLY A 38 7.79 -3.49 -9.42
N GLU A 39 7.59 -4.68 -8.86
CA GLU A 39 8.37 -5.17 -7.70
C GLU A 39 9.89 -5.07 -7.94
N ASP A 40 10.35 -5.42 -9.14
CA ASP A 40 11.77 -5.35 -9.54
C ASP A 40 12.35 -3.92 -9.63
N GLY A 41 11.49 -2.90 -9.66
CA GLY A 41 11.88 -1.48 -9.76
C GLY A 41 11.98 -0.77 -8.41
N ARG A 42 11.62 -1.43 -7.30
CA ARG A 42 11.53 -0.78 -5.97
C ARG A 42 12.91 -0.54 -5.38
N ARG A 43 13.30 0.73 -5.27
CA ARG A 43 14.59 1.16 -4.69
C ARG A 43 14.56 1.09 -3.16
N ALA A 44 15.69 0.74 -2.55
CA ALA A 44 15.83 0.69 -1.09
C ALA A 44 15.44 2.01 -0.40
N GLU A 45 15.75 3.14 -1.03
CA GLU A 45 15.38 4.46 -0.52
C GLU A 45 13.87 4.73 -0.47
N TRP A 46 13.06 4.02 -1.27
CA TRP A 46 11.60 4.10 -1.22
C TRP A 46 11.02 3.25 -0.10
N LEU A 47 11.60 2.07 0.14
CA LEU A 47 11.24 1.24 1.28
C LEU A 47 11.49 2.00 2.58
N GLU A 48 12.63 2.69 2.73
CA GLU A 48 12.89 3.55 3.89
C GLU A 48 11.83 4.65 4.11
N VAL A 49 11.24 5.19 3.05
CA VAL A 49 10.15 6.17 3.18
C VAL A 49 8.90 5.50 3.73
N TRP A 50 8.53 4.34 3.17
CA TRP A 50 7.38 3.59 3.65
C TRP A 50 7.56 3.11 5.09
N GLU A 51 8.76 2.71 5.49
CA GLU A 51 9.05 2.42 6.91
C GLU A 51 8.72 3.63 7.80
N MET A 52 9.21 4.81 7.43
CA MET A 52 8.90 6.04 8.18
C MET A 52 7.41 6.38 8.18
N VAL A 53 6.68 6.05 7.12
CA VAL A 53 5.22 6.24 7.05
C VAL A 53 4.51 5.28 7.99
N LEU A 54 4.84 3.99 7.93
CA LEU A 54 4.22 2.94 8.74
C LEU A 54 4.51 3.10 10.24
N GLU A 55 5.65 3.66 10.62
CA GLU A 55 5.96 4.02 12.00
C GLU A 55 5.12 5.19 12.54
N LYS A 56 4.74 6.14 11.67
CA LYS A 56 4.08 7.39 12.06
C LYS A 56 2.57 7.38 11.86
N TYR A 57 2.09 6.59 10.91
CA TYR A 57 0.68 6.45 10.61
C TYR A 57 0.05 5.42 11.55
N ILE A 58 -1.03 5.83 12.21
CA ILE A 58 -1.84 4.95 13.05
C ILE A 58 -3.17 4.80 12.31
N PRO A 59 -3.49 3.60 11.78
CA PRO A 59 -4.76 3.35 11.15
C PRO A 59 -5.93 3.57 12.12
N GLU A 60 -7.00 4.21 11.63
CA GLU A 60 -8.26 4.38 12.36
C GLU A 60 -9.31 3.32 11.96
N GLU A 61 -9.07 2.63 10.84
CA GLU A 61 -9.88 1.54 10.32
C GLU A 61 -9.19 0.19 10.55
N THR A 62 -9.98 -0.89 10.54
CA THR A 62 -9.50 -2.27 10.66
C THR A 62 -10.02 -3.13 9.50
N PRO A 63 -9.56 -2.90 8.25
CA PRO A 63 -9.98 -3.68 7.10
C PRO A 63 -9.37 -5.08 7.10
N ALA A 64 -10.07 -6.06 6.51
CA ALA A 64 -9.42 -7.30 6.10
C ALA A 64 -8.53 -7.03 4.89
N LEU A 65 -7.26 -7.41 4.97
CA LEU A 65 -6.27 -7.18 3.91
C LEU A 65 -5.84 -8.50 3.28
N PHE A 66 -5.74 -8.50 1.95
CA PHE A 66 -5.46 -9.68 1.15
C PHE A 66 -4.23 -9.46 0.29
N ARG A 67 -3.38 -10.48 0.14
CA ARG A 67 -2.28 -10.48 -0.85
C ARG A 67 -2.18 -11.85 -1.49
N ALA A 68 -2.22 -11.89 -2.82
CA ALA A 68 -1.88 -13.08 -3.58
C ALA A 68 -0.42 -13.03 -4.02
N THR A 69 0.31 -14.13 -3.86
CA THR A 69 1.75 -14.19 -4.16
C THR A 69 2.24 -15.64 -4.24
N ASP A 70 3.32 -15.88 -4.98
CA ASP A 70 4.00 -17.18 -5.04
C ASP A 70 4.93 -17.43 -3.84
N TYR A 71 5.30 -16.37 -3.12
CA TYR A 71 6.31 -16.40 -2.06
C TYR A 71 5.82 -15.66 -0.81
N ILE A 72 6.37 -16.00 0.36
CA ILE A 72 6.09 -15.29 1.61
C ILE A 72 7.35 -14.58 2.05
N ASN A 73 7.27 -13.25 2.12
CA ASN A 73 8.37 -12.38 2.49
C ASN A 73 8.10 -11.73 3.85
N ASP A 74 8.38 -12.47 4.93
CA ASP A 74 8.21 -11.94 6.28
C ASP A 74 9.07 -10.69 6.52
N GLY A 75 8.49 -9.69 7.19
CA GLY A 75 9.11 -8.41 7.47
C GLY A 75 9.29 -7.46 6.29
N LYS A 76 8.83 -7.78 5.07
CA LYS A 76 8.96 -6.90 3.89
C LYS A 76 7.74 -6.00 3.71
N ILE A 77 7.98 -4.77 3.23
CA ILE A 77 6.93 -3.85 2.79
C ILE A 77 6.40 -4.29 1.43
N GLU A 78 5.11 -4.60 1.40
CA GLU A 78 4.41 -5.17 0.26
C GLU A 78 3.06 -4.49 0.05
N SER A 79 2.50 -4.70 -1.14
CA SER A 79 1.16 -4.24 -1.50
C SER A 79 0.12 -5.30 -1.12
N TYR A 80 -0.91 -4.87 -0.41
CA TYR A 80 -2.11 -5.64 -0.07
C TYR A 80 -3.33 -4.94 -0.66
N THR A 81 -4.46 -5.63 -0.73
CA THR A 81 -5.74 -5.08 -1.18
C THR A 81 -6.82 -5.31 -0.14
N GLY A 82 -7.74 -4.36 0.02
CA GLY A 82 -8.98 -4.54 0.80
C GLY A 82 -10.05 -5.36 0.08
N ARG A 83 -9.79 -5.83 -1.14
CA ARG A 83 -10.78 -6.50 -2.01
C ARG A 83 -10.38 -7.94 -2.33
N MET A 84 -11.15 -8.89 -1.80
CA MET A 84 -10.97 -10.32 -2.11
C MET A 84 -10.96 -10.60 -3.61
N TYR A 85 -11.89 -10.01 -4.38
CA TYR A 85 -11.93 -10.18 -5.85
C TYR A 85 -10.61 -9.76 -6.54
N ALA A 86 -9.99 -8.67 -6.08
CA ALA A 86 -8.70 -8.24 -6.64
C ALA A 86 -7.61 -9.27 -6.31
N ALA A 87 -7.55 -9.73 -5.06
CA ALA A 87 -6.61 -10.76 -4.64
C ALA A 87 -6.80 -12.09 -5.40
N GLU A 88 -8.03 -12.56 -5.59
CA GLU A 88 -8.33 -13.75 -6.38
C GLU A 88 -7.89 -13.62 -7.84
N ARG A 89 -8.08 -12.44 -8.45
CA ARG A 89 -7.61 -12.16 -9.81
C ARG A 89 -6.09 -12.24 -9.89
N PHE A 90 -5.37 -11.70 -8.90
CA PHE A 90 -3.91 -11.82 -8.83
C PHE A 90 -3.47 -13.27 -8.58
N LEU A 91 -4.17 -14.01 -7.72
CA LEU A 91 -3.89 -15.42 -7.43
C LEU A 91 -4.02 -16.31 -8.66
N LYS A 92 -4.89 -15.96 -9.62
CA LYS A 92 -5.00 -16.66 -10.90
C LYS A 92 -3.75 -16.52 -11.77
N ASN A 93 -2.99 -15.44 -11.59
CA ASN A 93 -1.75 -15.16 -12.30
C ASN A 93 -0.50 -15.67 -11.57
N CYS A 94 -0.64 -16.09 -10.30
CA CYS A 94 0.41 -16.82 -9.58
C CYS A 94 0.64 -18.21 -10.21
N GLY A 95 1.83 -18.75 -10.00
CA GLY A 95 2.19 -20.11 -10.40
C GLY A 95 1.51 -21.18 -9.54
N GLU A 96 1.97 -22.43 -9.69
CA GLU A 96 1.44 -23.59 -8.96
C GLU A 96 1.53 -23.44 -7.43
N GLU A 97 2.47 -22.62 -6.97
CA GLU A 97 2.71 -22.30 -5.57
C GLU A 97 1.93 -21.06 -5.09
N GLY A 98 0.93 -20.60 -5.85
CA GLY A 98 0.12 -19.44 -5.50
C GLY A 98 -0.52 -19.55 -4.11
N LYS A 99 -0.29 -18.53 -3.28
CA LYS A 99 -0.79 -18.40 -1.92
C LYS A 99 -1.62 -17.12 -1.80
N LEU A 100 -2.68 -17.20 -1.00
CA LEU A 100 -3.45 -16.06 -0.55
C LEU A 100 -3.16 -15.83 0.94
N LEU A 101 -2.56 -14.69 1.24
CA LEU A 101 -2.40 -14.18 2.60
C LEU A 101 -3.63 -13.36 2.95
N ILE A 102 -4.16 -13.60 4.14
CA ILE A 102 -5.31 -12.87 4.71
C ILE A 102 -4.88 -12.33 6.06
N CYS A 103 -4.78 -11.01 6.17
CA CYS A 103 -4.51 -10.30 7.41
C CYS A 103 -5.82 -9.71 7.95
N ASP A 104 -6.27 -10.20 9.10
CA ASP A 104 -7.44 -9.70 9.80
C ASP A 104 -7.01 -8.60 10.78
N THR A 105 -6.99 -7.35 10.30
CA THR A 105 -6.43 -6.24 11.08
C THR A 105 -7.24 -5.89 12.33
N GLU A 106 -8.46 -6.40 12.49
CA GLU A 106 -9.26 -6.24 13.71
C GLU A 106 -8.73 -7.12 14.85
N ASN A 107 -8.31 -8.36 14.52
CA ASN A 107 -7.88 -9.35 15.50
C ASN A 107 -6.39 -9.26 15.86
N TYR A 108 -5.59 -8.52 15.08
CA TYR A 108 -4.16 -8.36 15.32
C TYR A 108 -3.79 -6.94 15.75
N TYR A 109 -3.47 -6.81 17.04
CA TYR A 109 -3.05 -5.52 17.59
C TYR A 109 -1.67 -5.12 17.07
N GLY A 110 -1.58 -3.93 16.48
CA GLY A 110 -0.30 -3.34 16.07
C GLY A 110 0.09 -3.53 14.61
N VAL A 111 -0.78 -4.14 13.78
CA VAL A 111 -0.57 -4.17 12.33
C VAL A 111 -0.43 -2.74 11.80
N ARG A 112 0.65 -2.48 11.06
CA ARG A 112 0.92 -1.19 10.43
C ARG A 112 0.70 -1.29 8.94
N PHE A 113 -0.26 -0.53 8.45
CA PHE A 113 -0.53 -0.37 7.03
C PHE A 113 -0.85 1.08 6.70
N TYR A 114 -0.76 1.44 5.43
CA TYR A 114 -1.11 2.75 4.90
C TYR A 114 -2.10 2.61 3.75
N PRO A 115 -3.31 3.21 3.83
CA PRO A 115 -4.34 3.05 2.81
C PRO A 115 -4.07 3.98 1.62
N LEU A 116 -3.19 3.55 0.71
CA LEU A 116 -2.79 4.35 -0.46
C LEU A 116 -3.99 4.72 -1.34
N THR A 117 -4.96 3.82 -1.48
CA THR A 117 -6.21 4.14 -2.20
C THR A 117 -7.01 5.25 -1.54
N GLN A 118 -7.05 5.31 -0.20
CA GLN A 118 -7.75 6.40 0.50
C GLN A 118 -7.08 7.75 0.25
N LEU A 119 -5.74 7.79 0.18
CA LEU A 119 -5.03 9.01 -0.23
C LEU A 119 -5.45 9.44 -1.64
N LEU A 120 -5.52 8.53 -2.61
CA LEU A 120 -5.92 8.86 -3.97
C LEU A 120 -7.39 9.28 -4.07
N ARG A 121 -8.27 8.73 -3.23
CA ARG A 121 -9.66 9.20 -3.10
C ARG A 121 -9.71 10.64 -2.61
N ASN A 122 -8.92 10.99 -1.59
CA ASN A 122 -8.83 12.37 -1.10
C ASN A 122 -8.31 13.31 -2.22
N GLU A 123 -7.25 12.91 -2.94
CA GLU A 123 -6.71 13.69 -4.06
C GLU A 123 -7.72 13.91 -5.20
N LEU A 124 -8.58 12.93 -5.49
CA LEU A 124 -9.60 13.04 -6.54
C LEU A 124 -10.64 14.14 -6.25
N GLU A 125 -10.90 14.42 -4.98
CA GLU A 125 -11.81 15.47 -4.52
C GLU A 125 -11.19 16.89 -4.59
N ILE A 126 -9.87 16.98 -4.79
CA ILE A 126 -9.14 18.25 -4.84
C ILE A 126 -9.11 18.78 -6.28
N GLU A 127 -9.43 20.07 -6.44
CA GLU A 127 -9.46 20.73 -7.75
C GLU A 127 -8.06 20.79 -8.39
N ASP A 128 -7.07 21.23 -7.63
CA ASP A 128 -5.67 21.41 -8.06
C ASP A 128 -4.76 20.20 -7.76
N SER A 129 -5.30 18.98 -7.77
CA SER A 129 -4.47 17.79 -7.57
C SER A 129 -3.41 17.65 -8.67
N LEU A 130 -2.22 17.22 -8.28
CA LEU A 130 -1.13 16.92 -9.21
C LEU A 130 -1.37 15.60 -9.97
N PHE A 131 -2.26 14.74 -9.47
CA PHE A 131 -2.59 13.48 -10.12
C PHE A 131 -3.59 13.68 -11.25
N ASN A 132 -3.39 12.95 -12.35
CA ASN A 132 -4.40 12.87 -13.39
C ASN A 132 -5.64 12.12 -12.87
N LYS A 133 -6.82 12.72 -12.98
CA LYS A 133 -8.08 12.12 -12.48
C LYS A 133 -8.41 10.77 -13.13
N GLY A 134 -8.16 10.62 -14.43
CA GLY A 134 -8.36 9.36 -15.14
C GLY A 134 -7.47 8.24 -14.61
N PHE A 135 -6.20 8.56 -14.31
CA PHE A 135 -5.27 7.64 -13.65
C PHE A 135 -5.78 7.20 -12.26
N MET A 136 -6.21 8.15 -11.42
CA MET A 136 -6.72 7.83 -10.08
C MET A 136 -7.94 6.90 -10.15
N VAL A 137 -8.89 7.18 -11.03
CA VAL A 137 -10.10 6.34 -11.21
C VAL A 137 -9.74 4.91 -11.62
N GLN A 138 -8.73 4.73 -12.47
CA GLN A 138 -8.25 3.39 -12.85
C GLN A 138 -7.61 2.64 -11.67
N TYR A 139 -6.85 3.35 -10.84
CA TYR A 139 -6.08 2.74 -9.74
C TYR A 139 -6.90 2.42 -8.49
N ILE A 140 -7.85 3.30 -8.12
CA ILE A 140 -8.66 3.19 -6.89
C ILE A 140 -9.46 1.88 -6.82
N GLY A 141 -9.69 1.22 -7.96
CA GLY A 141 -10.42 -0.04 -8.05
C GLY A 141 -9.77 -1.21 -7.31
N GLU A 142 -8.45 -1.17 -7.07
CA GLU A 142 -7.73 -2.25 -6.40
C GLU A 142 -7.76 -2.12 -4.88
N ASP A 143 -8.13 -0.95 -4.34
CA ASP A 143 -8.18 -0.72 -2.89
C ASP A 143 -6.88 -1.12 -2.19
N GLU A 144 -5.76 -0.65 -2.74
CA GLU A 144 -4.42 -0.96 -2.28
C GLU A 144 -4.07 -0.33 -0.92
N TYR A 145 -3.39 -1.14 -0.12
CA TYR A 145 -2.76 -0.84 1.16
C TYR A 145 -1.27 -1.20 1.09
N ILE A 146 -0.42 -0.33 1.65
CA ILE A 146 1.01 -0.63 1.85
C ILE A 146 1.18 -1.15 3.25
N MET A 147 1.72 -2.36 3.41
CA MET A 147 1.86 -3.00 4.72
C MET A 147 3.22 -3.68 4.82
N ARG A 148 3.82 -3.66 6.02
CA ARG A 148 4.92 -4.57 6.34
C ARG A 148 4.31 -5.94 6.64
N THR A 149 4.63 -6.93 5.84
CA THR A 149 4.18 -8.31 6.03
C THR A 149 4.69 -8.81 7.38
N ASP A 150 3.75 -9.25 8.20
CA ASP A 150 3.99 -10.01 9.41
C ASP A 150 3.20 -11.30 9.27
N VAL A 151 3.91 -12.42 9.14
CA VAL A 151 3.29 -13.72 8.90
C VAL A 151 2.50 -14.22 10.11
N GLU A 152 2.82 -13.77 11.32
CA GLU A 152 2.07 -14.13 12.53
C GLU A 152 0.67 -13.50 12.53
N CYS A 153 0.54 -12.36 11.84
CA CYS A 153 -0.71 -11.63 11.64
C CYS A 153 -1.52 -12.11 10.42
N CYS A 154 -1.02 -13.10 9.67
CA CYS A 154 -1.62 -13.56 8.43
C CYS A 154 -2.06 -15.03 8.49
N SER A 155 -3.28 -15.32 8.06
CA SER A 155 -3.65 -16.66 7.62
C SER A 155 -3.15 -16.91 6.20
N VAL A 156 -2.62 -18.10 5.92
CA VAL A 156 -2.09 -18.48 4.60
C VAL A 156 -2.93 -19.59 3.99
N TYR A 157 -3.50 -19.33 2.82
CA TYR A 157 -4.25 -20.32 2.03
C TYR A 157 -3.49 -20.63 0.76
N LYS A 158 -3.23 -21.92 0.50
CA LYS A 158 -2.65 -22.37 -0.76
C LYS A 158 -3.76 -22.63 -1.76
N ARG A 159 -3.56 -22.22 -3.01
CA ARG A 159 -4.43 -22.65 -4.09
C ARG A 159 -4.26 -24.17 -4.26
N ILE A 160 -5.32 -24.93 -4.02
CA ILE A 160 -5.38 -26.35 -4.39
C ILE A 160 -5.81 -26.36 -5.86
N GLY A 161 -4.95 -26.92 -6.72
CA GLY A 161 -5.19 -27.06 -8.15
C GLY A 161 -6.37 -27.97 -8.48
#